data_AF-A0A285NPV2-F1
#
_entry.id   AF-A0A285NPV2-F1
#
_cell.length_a   1.000
_cell.length_b   1.000
_cell.length_c   1.000
_cell.angle_alpha   90.00
_cell.angle_beta   90.00
_cell.angle_gamma   90.00
#
_symmetry.space_group_name_H-M   'P 1'
#
loop_
_entity.id
_entity.type
_entity.pdbx_description
1 polymer ?
#
loop_
_entity_poly.entity_id
_entity_poly.type
_entity_poly.pdbx_seq_one_letter_code
_entity_poly.pdbx_strand_id
1 'polypeptide(L)'
;MMRKSGGFTLVELLIVIAIISILASIALPIYLSYRQKARVASQALPYAEECTREIIEYCMNLKPSSSTNINIPDLSLSGCSNQALSSFNTNLTVTGSFQCEPDGVISSGSVNARLGSVDNFTAKCIITDNGIKCAVVNE
;
A
#
# COMPACT_ATOMS: atom_id res chain seq x y z
N MET A 1 -56.40 -23.94 -24.24
CA MET A 1 -55.45 -22.85 -24.57
C MET A 1 -54.03 -23.36 -24.35
N MET A 2 -53.29 -23.61 -25.44
CA MET A 2 -51.92 -24.11 -25.36
C MET A 2 -50.97 -22.92 -25.20
N ARG A 3 -50.35 -22.77 -24.02
CA ARG A 3 -49.32 -21.74 -23.79
C ARG A 3 -48.09 -22.13 -24.60
N LYS A 4 -47.70 -21.33 -25.60
CA LYS A 4 -46.38 -21.44 -26.24
C LYS A 4 -45.33 -21.17 -25.16
N SER A 5 -44.70 -22.23 -24.66
CA SER A 5 -43.52 -22.10 -23.81
C SER A 5 -42.38 -21.62 -24.71
N GLY A 6 -42.08 -20.32 -24.68
CA GLY A 6 -40.96 -19.74 -25.41
C GLY A 6 -39.65 -20.16 -24.74
N GLY A 7 -38.96 -21.13 -25.33
CA GLY A 7 -37.62 -21.52 -24.89
C GLY A 7 -36.57 -20.49 -25.34
N PHE A 8 -35.50 -20.39 -24.58
CA PHE A 8 -34.32 -19.58 -24.92
C PHE A 8 -33.62 -20.16 -26.15
N THR A 9 -33.27 -19.34 -27.14
CA THR A 9 -32.56 -19.83 -28.33
C THR A 9 -31.06 -19.98 -28.06
N LEU A 10 -30.43 -20.95 -28.73
CA LEU A 10 -28.98 -21.15 -28.65
C LEU A 10 -28.21 -19.92 -29.18
N VAL A 11 -28.79 -19.23 -30.18
CA VAL A 11 -28.22 -18.00 -30.76
C VAL A 11 -28.26 -16.85 -29.76
N GLU A 12 -29.34 -16.67 -29.00
CA GLU A 12 -29.42 -15.67 -27.94
C GLU A 12 -28.34 -15.91 -26.87
N LEU A 13 -28.12 -17.17 -26.49
CA LEU A 13 -27.06 -17.51 -25.53
C LEU A 13 -25.66 -17.21 -26.08
N LEU A 14 -25.44 -17.48 -27.37
CA LEU A 14 -24.15 -17.28 -28.03
C LEU A 14 -23.77 -15.78 -28.11
N ILE A 15 -24.74 -14.91 -28.37
CA ILE A 15 -24.51 -13.46 -28.39
C ILE A 15 -24.21 -12.94 -26.98
N VAL A 16 -24.90 -13.45 -25.95
CA VAL A 16 -24.66 -13.04 -24.56
C VAL A 16 -23.24 -13.39 -24.10
N ILE A 17 -22.75 -14.59 -24.38
CA ILE A 17 -21.38 -14.97 -24.01
C ILE A 17 -20.33 -14.14 -24.77
N ALA A 18 -20.62 -13.74 -26.01
CA ALA A 18 -19.73 -12.89 -26.80
C ALA A 18 -19.63 -11.46 -26.23
N ILE A 19 -20.73 -10.92 -25.69
CA ILE A 19 -20.71 -9.61 -25.02
C ILE A 19 -19.97 -9.71 -23.68
N ILE A 20 -20.23 -10.75 -22.89
CA ILE A 20 -19.57 -10.96 -21.59
C ILE A 20 -18.06 -11.10 -21.76
N SER A 21 -17.57 -11.79 -22.80
CA SER A 21 -16.13 -11.98 -23.03
C SER A 21 -15.40 -10.66 -23.30
N ILE A 22 -16.02 -9.75 -24.06
CA ILE A 22 -15.47 -8.42 -24.35
C ILE A 22 -15.38 -7.59 -23.06
N LEU A 23 -16.46 -7.54 -22.28
CA LEU A 23 -16.50 -6.78 -21.02
C LEU A 23 -15.52 -7.35 -19.99
N ALA A 24 -15.44 -8.68 -19.86
CA ALA A 24 -14.55 -9.34 -18.92
C ALA A 24 -13.07 -9.06 -19.24
N SER A 25 -12.70 -9.00 -20.52
CA SER A 25 -11.31 -8.73 -20.93
C SER A 25 -10.80 -7.36 -20.47
N ILE A 26 -11.68 -6.36 -20.32
CA ILE A 26 -11.33 -5.02 -19.85
C ILE A 26 -11.45 -4.93 -18.32
N ALA A 27 -12.51 -5.51 -17.76
CA ALA A 27 -12.80 -5.40 -16.33
C ALA A 27 -11.82 -6.18 -15.44
N LEU A 28 -11.37 -7.37 -15.89
CA LEU A 28 -10.49 -8.23 -15.10
C LEU A 28 -9.14 -7.59 -14.72
N PRO A 29 -8.32 -7.03 -15.64
CA PRO A 29 -7.04 -6.44 -15.27
C PRO A 29 -7.19 -5.26 -14.31
N ILE A 30 -8.24 -4.44 -14.53
CA ILE A 30 -8.56 -3.30 -13.68
C ILE A 30 -8.94 -3.78 -12.26
N TYR A 31 -9.80 -4.79 -12.16
CA TYR A 31 -10.18 -5.37 -10.88
C TYR A 31 -8.99 -5.98 -10.12
N LEU A 32 -8.10 -6.68 -10.83
CA LEU A 32 -6.88 -7.24 -10.25
C LEU A 32 -5.95 -6.15 -9.69
N SER A 33 -5.78 -5.04 -10.41
CA SER A 33 -5.02 -3.88 -9.93
C SER A 33 -5.64 -3.25 -8.67
N TYR A 34 -6.97 -3.06 -8.64
CA TYR A 34 -7.65 -2.56 -7.44
C TYR A 34 -7.52 -3.51 -6.24
N ARG A 35 -7.60 -4.83 -6.48
CA ARG A 35 -7.38 -5.84 -5.44
C ARG A 35 -5.96 -5.78 -4.87
N GLN A 36 -4.95 -5.60 -5.73
CA GLN A 36 -3.57 -5.42 -5.30
C GLN A 36 -3.40 -4.14 -4.48
N LYS A 37 -3.94 -3.00 -4.95
CA LYS A 37 -3.90 -1.73 -4.19
C LYS A 37 -4.57 -1.85 -2.83
N ALA A 38 -5.74 -2.49 -2.75
CA ALA A 38 -6.46 -2.72 -1.50
C ALA A 38 -5.68 -3.63 -0.54
N ARG A 39 -4.94 -4.62 -1.07
CA ARG A 39 -4.05 -5.47 -0.27
C ARG A 39 -2.90 -4.67 0.33
N VAL A 40 -2.26 -3.79 -0.44
CA VAL A 40 -1.21 -2.90 0.09
C VAL A 40 -1.78 -1.93 1.12
N ALA A 41 -2.98 -1.40 0.89
CA ALA A 41 -3.65 -0.52 1.84
C ALA A 41 -3.97 -1.20 3.18
N SER A 42 -4.36 -2.47 3.19
CA SER A 42 -4.68 -3.18 4.43
C SER A 42 -3.46 -3.79 5.12
N GLN A 43 -2.38 -4.10 4.38
CA GLN A 43 -1.25 -4.85 4.91
C GLN A 43 0.02 -4.04 5.07
N ALA A 44 0.30 -3.04 4.24
CA ALA A 44 1.55 -2.25 4.31
C ALA A 44 1.32 -0.85 4.86
N LEU A 45 0.19 -0.22 4.55
CA LEU A 45 -0.14 1.12 5.05
C LEU A 45 -0.12 1.24 6.58
N PRO A 46 -0.73 0.32 7.38
CA PRO A 46 -0.66 0.45 8.83
C PRO A 46 0.77 0.37 9.35
N TYR A 47 1.64 -0.45 8.75
CA TYR A 47 3.05 -0.52 9.18
C TYR A 47 3.82 0.77 8.85
N ALA A 48 3.55 1.40 7.71
CA ALA A 48 4.14 2.70 7.38
C ALA A 48 3.70 3.78 8.39
N GLU A 49 2.44 3.76 8.81
CA GLU A 49 1.90 4.66 9.83
C GLU A 49 2.54 4.44 11.20
N GLU A 50 2.61 3.18 11.66
CA GLU A 50 3.25 2.83 12.93
C GLU A 50 4.72 3.24 12.94
N CYS A 51 5.47 2.92 11.87
CA CYS A 51 6.86 3.34 11.75
C CYS A 51 7.01 4.87 11.80
N THR A 52 6.13 5.62 11.14
CA THR A 52 6.20 7.09 11.17
C THR A 52 5.98 7.63 12.59
N ARG A 53 5.06 7.03 13.37
CA ARG A 53 4.82 7.42 14.77
C ARG A 53 6.05 7.15 15.65
N GLU A 54 6.63 5.96 15.53
CA GLU A 54 7.82 5.58 16.31
C GLU A 54 9.02 6.48 16.01
N ILE A 55 9.18 6.92 14.76
CA ILE A 55 10.27 7.82 14.36
C ILE A 55 10.09 9.23 14.94
N ILE A 56 8.86 9.72 15.02
CA ILE A 56 8.59 11.01 15.68
C ILE A 56 9.01 10.95 17.14
N GLU A 57 8.62 9.89 17.85
CA GLU A 57 9.03 9.67 19.23
C GLU A 57 10.55 9.52 19.34
N TYR A 58 11.19 8.82 18.40
CA TYR A 58 12.63 8.66 18.37
C TYR A 58 13.37 9.99 18.22
N CYS A 59 13.01 10.83 17.25
CA CYS A 59 13.64 12.15 17.06
C CYS A 59 13.45 13.04 18.30
N MET A 60 12.26 13.02 18.90
CA MET A 60 11.95 13.76 20.12
C MET A 60 12.82 13.34 21.32
N ASN A 61 13.21 12.07 21.38
CA ASN A 61 14.10 11.56 22.44
C ASN A 61 15.58 11.78 22.10
N LEU A 62 15.97 11.66 20.83
CA LEU A 62 17.37 11.81 20.41
C LEU A 62 17.90 13.24 20.61
N LYS A 63 17.09 14.26 20.28
CA LYS A 63 17.45 15.71 20.31
C LYS A 63 18.90 15.96 19.86
N PRO A 64 19.20 15.67 18.59
CA PRO A 64 20.58 15.71 18.11
C PRO A 64 21.14 17.14 18.18
N SER A 65 22.44 17.31 18.37
CA SER A 65 23.04 18.67 18.43
C SER A 65 23.09 19.38 17.06
N SER A 66 22.78 18.67 15.99
CA SER A 66 22.71 19.15 14.60
C SER A 66 21.67 18.34 13.84
N SER A 67 21.14 18.88 12.72
CA SER A 67 20.24 18.13 11.85
C SER A 67 20.87 16.80 11.46
N THR A 68 20.20 15.70 11.75
CA THR A 68 20.70 14.33 11.56
C THR A 68 19.74 13.56 10.69
N ASN A 69 20.28 12.97 9.61
CA ASN A 69 19.52 12.08 8.76
C ASN A 69 19.50 10.67 9.36
N ILE A 70 18.31 10.12 9.47
CA ILE A 70 18.02 8.77 9.94
C ILE A 70 17.49 7.96 8.78
N ASN A 71 18.11 6.80 8.51
CA ASN A 71 17.63 5.88 7.48
C ASN A 71 16.96 4.66 8.11
N ILE A 72 15.93 4.14 7.45
CA ILE A 72 15.30 2.86 7.75
C ILE A 72 15.90 1.80 6.81
N PRO A 73 16.31 0.62 7.31
CA PRO A 73 15.98 0.03 8.61
C PRO A 73 17.07 0.15 9.68
N ASP A 74 17.96 1.14 9.62
CA ASP A 74 19.12 1.22 10.54
C ASP A 74 18.71 1.37 12.02
N LEU A 75 17.47 1.77 12.26
CA LEU A 75 16.85 1.73 13.58
C LEU A 75 16.14 0.40 13.78
N SER A 76 16.55 -0.35 14.81
CA SER A 76 15.85 -1.54 15.33
C SER A 76 14.55 -1.16 16.07
N LEU A 77 13.78 -0.23 15.49
CA LEU A 77 12.45 0.17 15.89
C LEU A 77 11.47 -0.93 15.46
N SER A 78 10.55 -1.28 16.35
CA SER A 78 9.69 -2.45 16.19
C SER A 78 8.70 -2.30 15.03
N GLY A 79 8.21 -1.08 14.79
CA GLY A 79 7.31 -0.71 13.70
C GLY A 79 8.00 -0.45 12.36
N CYS A 80 9.31 -0.15 12.36
CA CYS A 80 10.10 0.09 11.14
C CYS A 80 10.90 -1.12 10.65
N SER A 81 10.82 -2.25 11.37
CA SER A 81 11.52 -3.47 11.01
C SER A 81 10.87 -4.17 9.83
N ASN A 82 11.71 -4.78 8.97
CA ASN A 82 11.24 -5.66 7.91
C ASN A 82 10.64 -6.94 8.52
N GLN A 83 9.44 -7.32 8.08
CA GLN A 83 8.73 -8.47 8.65
C GLN A 83 8.34 -9.48 7.59
N ALA A 84 8.39 -10.76 7.95
CA ALA A 84 7.82 -11.82 7.13
C ALA A 84 6.34 -12.00 7.50
N LEU A 85 5.44 -11.71 6.57
CA LEU A 85 4.00 -11.92 6.72
C LEU A 85 3.68 -13.38 6.35
N SER A 86 3.85 -14.28 7.31
CA SER A 86 3.69 -15.72 7.14
C SER A 86 2.30 -16.13 6.64
N SER A 87 1.24 -15.43 7.07
CA SER A 87 -0.14 -15.65 6.59
C SER A 87 -0.32 -15.39 5.09
N PHE A 88 0.61 -14.67 4.47
CA PHE A 88 0.52 -14.24 3.08
C PHE A 88 1.66 -14.76 2.20
N ASN A 89 2.64 -15.45 2.79
CA ASN A 89 3.88 -15.88 2.13
C ASN A 89 4.58 -14.72 1.40
N THR A 90 4.68 -13.56 2.08
CA THR A 90 5.31 -12.36 1.52
C THR A 90 6.22 -11.72 2.57
N ASN A 91 7.25 -11.02 2.12
CA ASN A 91 7.96 -10.09 2.98
C ASN A 91 7.31 -8.70 2.91
N LEU A 92 7.39 -7.97 4.02
CA LEU A 92 7.10 -6.56 4.12
C LEU A 92 8.44 -5.86 4.34
N THR A 93 8.78 -4.98 3.42
CA THR A 93 10.01 -4.19 3.48
C THR A 93 9.66 -2.74 3.77
N VAL A 94 10.09 -2.24 4.92
CA VAL A 94 9.93 -0.85 5.32
C VAL A 94 11.27 -0.14 5.11
N THR A 95 11.24 0.97 4.40
CA THR A 95 12.40 1.79 4.05
C THR A 95 12.03 3.25 4.16
N GLY A 96 13.01 4.13 4.22
CA GLY A 96 12.74 5.55 4.35
C GLY A 96 13.89 6.32 4.95
N SER A 97 13.73 7.63 4.98
CA SER A 97 14.70 8.53 5.60
C SER A 97 14.00 9.75 6.20
N PHE A 98 14.60 10.29 7.27
CA PHE A 98 14.06 11.38 8.08
C PHE A 98 15.16 12.31 8.52
N GLN A 99 14.89 13.61 8.49
CA GLN A 99 15.76 14.62 9.08
C GLN A 99 15.22 14.95 10.47
N CYS A 100 15.95 14.58 11.53
CA CYS A 100 15.65 15.07 12.87
C CYS A 100 16.42 16.37 13.10
N GLU A 101 15.71 17.44 13.43
CA GLU A 101 16.31 18.73 13.78
C GLU A 101 16.68 18.81 15.27
N PRO A 102 17.53 19.77 15.68
CA PRO A 102 18.02 19.87 17.06
C PRO A 102 16.97 20.14 18.13
N ASP A 103 15.81 20.67 17.73
CA ASP A 103 14.62 20.85 18.56
C ASP A 103 13.82 19.54 18.74
N GLY A 104 14.25 18.45 18.11
CA GLY A 104 13.60 17.13 18.17
C GLY A 104 12.39 17.00 17.25
N VAL A 105 12.18 17.95 16.34
CA VAL A 105 11.14 17.86 15.30
C VAL A 105 11.70 17.23 14.03
N ILE A 106 10.79 16.87 13.12
CA ILE A 106 11.14 16.33 11.81
C ILE A 106 10.76 17.36 10.74
N SER A 107 11.75 17.90 10.01
CA SER A 107 11.50 18.85 8.92
C SER A 107 11.08 18.14 7.63
N SER A 108 11.65 16.97 7.34
CA SER A 108 11.30 16.21 6.14
C SER A 108 11.63 14.74 6.28
N GLY A 109 10.86 13.91 5.59
CA GLY A 109 11.12 12.48 5.53
C GLY A 109 9.99 11.70 4.89
N SER A 110 10.27 10.44 4.56
CA SER A 110 9.24 9.53 4.07
C SER A 110 9.50 8.08 4.49
N VAL A 111 8.43 7.38 4.89
CA VAL A 111 8.41 5.92 5.06
C VAL A 111 7.75 5.32 3.82
N ASN A 112 8.39 4.31 3.26
CA ASN A 112 7.85 3.45 2.20
C ASN A 112 7.76 2.02 2.75
N ALA A 113 6.57 1.44 2.73
CA ALA A 113 6.34 0.03 3.04
C ALA A 113 5.88 -0.71 1.77
N ARG A 114 6.67 -1.71 1.37
CA ARG A 114 6.44 -2.52 0.17
C ARG A 114 6.18 -3.98 0.54
N LEU A 115 5.22 -4.60 -0.15
CA LEU A 115 4.96 -6.03 -0.06
C LEU A 115 5.68 -6.75 -1.19
N GLY A 116 6.52 -7.75 -0.91
CA GLY A 116 7.26 -8.49 -1.94
C GLY A 116 6.41 -9.31 -2.91
N SER A 117 5.09 -9.37 -2.73
CA SER A 117 4.17 -9.99 -3.71
C SER A 117 3.41 -8.98 -4.55
N VAL A 118 3.64 -7.68 -4.37
CA VAL A 118 3.01 -6.60 -5.15
C VAL A 118 4.07 -5.56 -5.47
N ASP A 119 4.50 -5.51 -6.72
CA ASP A 119 5.58 -4.59 -7.15
C ASP A 119 5.08 -3.24 -7.70
N ASN A 120 3.79 -3.12 -8.00
CA ASN A 120 3.23 -1.91 -8.62
C ASN A 120 2.75 -0.87 -7.59
N PHE A 121 2.61 -1.26 -6.33
CA PHE A 121 2.02 -0.43 -5.28
C PHE A 121 2.88 -0.44 -4.03
N THR A 122 3.12 0.76 -3.50
CA THR A 122 3.86 0.96 -2.25
C THR A 122 3.05 1.87 -1.34
N ALA A 123 3.00 1.54 -0.04
CA ALA A 123 2.42 2.43 0.96
C ALA A 123 3.46 3.48 1.35
N LYS A 124 3.14 4.75 1.14
CA LYS A 124 4.06 5.87 1.36
C LYS A 124 3.48 6.87 2.35
N CYS A 125 4.21 7.11 3.43
CA CYS A 125 3.97 8.18 4.37
C CYS A 125 5.02 9.28 4.15
N ILE A 126 4.57 10.53 3.96
CA ILE A 126 5.45 11.68 3.75
C ILE A 126 5.16 12.71 4.82
N ILE A 127 6.22 13.26 5.40
CA ILE A 127 6.14 14.37 6.34
C ILE A 127 6.29 15.65 5.53
N THR A 128 5.32 16.55 5.70
CA THR A 128 5.31 17.90 5.13
C THR A 128 5.13 18.89 6.27
N ASP A 129 5.39 20.18 6.02
CA ASP A 129 5.16 21.25 7.02
C ASP A 129 3.73 21.29 7.55
N ASN A 130 2.77 20.71 6.81
CA ASN A 130 1.35 20.66 7.14
C ASN A 130 0.92 19.33 7.80
N GLY A 131 1.88 18.49 8.22
CA GLY A 131 1.67 17.21 8.87
C GLY A 131 2.05 15.99 8.02
N ILE A 132 1.55 14.82 8.44
CA ILE A 132 1.88 13.51 7.88
C ILE A 132 0.79 13.08 6.91
N LYS A 133 1.18 12.70 5.69
CA LYS A 133 0.26 12.19 4.66
C LYS A 133 0.67 10.78 4.27
N CYS A 134 -0.18 9.81 4.59
CA CYS A 134 0.00 8.42 4.22
C CYS A 134 -0.97 8.03 3.10
N ALA A 135 -0.47 7.41 2.04
CA ALA A 135 -1.26 6.95 0.91
C ALA A 135 -0.61 5.75 0.21
N VAL A 136 -1.43 4.93 -0.45
CA VAL A 136 -0.92 3.92 -1.37
C VAL A 136 -0.69 4.57 -2.74
N VAL A 137 0.58 4.61 -3.15
CA VAL A 137 1.02 5.16 -4.42
C VAL A 137 1.36 4.05 -5.39
N ASN A 138 1.14 4.31 -6.68
CA ASN A 138 1.66 3.45 -7.74
C ASN A 138 3.11 3.88 -7.97
N GLU A 139 4.03 2.92 -8.08
CA GLU A 139 5.40 3.20 -8.53
C GLU A 139 5.43 3.66 -9.99
#